data_AF-A0AAN7C197-F1
#
_entry.id   AF-A0AAN7C197-F1
#
_cell.length_a   1.000
_cell.length_b   1.000
_cell.length_c   1.000
_cell.angle_alpha   90.00
_cell.angle_beta   90.00
_cell.angle_gamma   90.00
#
_symmetry.space_group_name_H-M   'P 1'
#
loop_
_entity.id
_entity.type
_entity.pdbx_description
1 polymer ?
#
loop_
_entity_poly.entity_id
_entity_poly.type
_entity_poly.pdbx_seq_one_letter_code
_entity_poly.pdbx_strand_id
1 'polypeptide(L)'
;MCQPLRSSSTGSAESGTGTIPPTLRSLVPDHPACTEALRTAEASLLAPILNHSFRVFLYAYAFVKSEDPDPNTPDAQRPRYQVAPSRHIEPPALNTTEASVALFVACILHDVGTARQFDSCAQRFEVSGADAAAELLNRHGFPSAVVREAWLAIAVHSSAGIAEGLGGIVRAVRLAVLADFHARPRPSLQLLPGGEQTAELVDTALPRLDVEKALGDRIVDGAMNDADPDLERVKAPRSTWPGGLVRAKREDPGWTGVNRAF
;
A
#
# COMPACT_ATOMS: atom_id res chain seq x y z
N MET A 1 7.00 16.00 14.75
CA MET A 1 5.75 15.36 14.30
C MET A 1 5.59 15.72 12.83
N CYS A 2 5.38 14.74 11.95
CA CYS A 2 5.08 15.02 10.54
C CYS A 2 3.87 15.95 10.44
N GLN A 3 3.89 16.91 9.52
CA GLN A 3 2.70 17.72 9.29
C GLN A 3 1.57 16.82 8.77
N PRO A 4 0.33 17.00 9.25
CA PRO A 4 -0.81 16.29 8.73
C PRO A 4 -0.97 16.58 7.24
N LEU A 5 -1.51 15.62 6.48
CA LEU A 5 -1.88 15.83 5.09
C LEU A 5 -2.97 16.91 5.06
N ARG A 6 -2.57 18.14 4.74
CA ARG A 6 -3.52 19.24 4.56
C ARG A 6 -4.31 18.94 3.29
N SER A 7 -5.63 19.01 3.38
CA SER A 7 -6.50 19.12 2.22
C SER A 7 -6.22 20.46 1.54
N SER A 8 -5.21 20.53 0.68
CA SER A 8 -4.98 21.74 -0.10
C SER A 8 -6.08 21.85 -1.15
N SER A 9 -6.94 22.86 -0.97
CA SER A 9 -7.60 23.49 -2.10
C SER A 9 -6.49 24.09 -2.98
N THR A 10 -6.45 23.65 -4.25
CA THR A 10 -5.72 24.30 -5.36
C THR A 10 -4.20 24.46 -5.20
N GLY A 11 -3.48 23.37 -4.89
CA GLY A 11 -2.06 23.26 -5.25
C GLY A 11 -1.92 22.72 -6.68
N SER A 12 -1.01 23.27 -7.50
CA SER A 12 -0.75 22.73 -8.84
C SER A 12 -0.31 21.27 -8.70
N ALA A 13 -1.00 20.34 -9.36
CA ALA A 13 -0.62 18.94 -9.41
C ALA A 13 0.86 18.83 -9.81
N GLU A 14 1.67 18.13 -9.01
CA GLU A 14 3.06 17.88 -9.35
C GLU A 14 3.13 17.11 -10.68
N SER A 15 4.09 17.45 -11.53
CA SER A 15 4.29 16.74 -12.80
C SER A 15 4.55 15.25 -12.54
N GLY A 16 3.62 14.38 -12.93
CA GLY A 16 3.72 12.93 -12.74
C GLY A 16 2.67 12.30 -11.81
N THR A 17 1.79 13.09 -11.20
CA THR A 17 0.63 12.56 -10.45
C THR A 17 -0.40 11.95 -11.41
N GLY A 18 -0.83 10.71 -11.12
CA GLY A 18 -1.85 10.02 -11.91
C GLY A 18 -3.27 10.37 -11.50
N THR A 19 -4.25 9.90 -12.28
CA THR A 19 -5.68 9.97 -11.93
C THR A 19 -6.32 8.62 -12.15
N ILE A 20 -7.25 8.23 -11.26
CA ILE A 20 -8.07 7.04 -11.46
C ILE A 20 -9.23 7.35 -12.41
N PRO A 21 -9.43 6.58 -13.50
CA PRO A 21 -10.52 6.79 -14.44
C PRO A 21 -11.92 6.68 -13.80
N PRO A 22 -12.94 7.41 -14.32
CA PRO A 22 -14.30 7.38 -13.77
C PRO A 22 -14.91 5.98 -13.66
N THR A 23 -14.59 5.07 -14.60
CA THR A 23 -15.06 3.68 -14.61
C THR A 23 -14.58 2.87 -13.41
N LEU A 24 -13.37 3.16 -12.90
CA LEU A 24 -12.85 2.52 -11.69
C LEU A 24 -13.27 3.26 -10.42
N ARG A 25 -13.55 4.57 -10.51
CA ARG A 25 -14.08 5.33 -9.36
C ARG A 25 -15.44 4.84 -8.89
N SER A 26 -16.24 4.23 -9.76
CA SER A 26 -17.52 3.61 -9.35
C SER A 26 -17.34 2.40 -8.42
N LEU A 27 -16.12 1.83 -8.34
CA LEU A 27 -15.78 0.73 -7.45
C LEU A 27 -15.33 1.20 -6.05
N VAL A 28 -15.15 2.51 -5.86
CA VAL A 28 -14.80 3.10 -4.56
C VAL A 28 -15.98 2.93 -3.61
N PRO A 29 -15.79 2.43 -2.37
CA PRO A 29 -16.88 2.32 -1.43
C PRO A 29 -17.54 3.68 -1.17
N ASP A 30 -18.87 3.71 -1.14
CA ASP A 30 -19.67 4.93 -0.97
C ASP A 30 -19.55 5.48 0.47
N HIS A 31 -18.44 6.17 0.72
CA HIS A 31 -18.14 6.80 2.00
C HIS A 31 -17.21 8.01 1.80
N PRO A 32 -17.46 9.16 2.46
CA PRO A 32 -16.62 10.36 2.32
C PRO A 32 -15.12 10.14 2.60
N ALA A 33 -14.81 9.29 3.59
CA ALA A 33 -13.43 8.89 3.90
C ALA A 33 -12.71 8.25 2.69
N CYS A 34 -13.39 7.40 1.90
CA CYS A 34 -12.81 6.77 0.72
C CYS A 34 -12.55 7.81 -0.37
N THR A 35 -13.48 8.73 -0.60
CA THR A 35 -13.29 9.83 -1.55
C THR A 35 -12.12 10.74 -1.16
N GLU A 36 -12.00 11.06 0.13
CA GLU A 36 -10.89 11.87 0.65
C GLU A 36 -9.54 11.13 0.55
N ALA A 37 -9.50 9.85 0.88
CA ALA A 37 -8.30 9.02 0.76
C ALA A 37 -7.82 8.95 -0.70
N LEU A 38 -8.74 8.72 -1.65
CA LEU A 38 -8.40 8.71 -3.07
C LEU A 38 -7.89 10.07 -3.54
N ARG A 39 -8.57 11.17 -3.18
CA ARG A 39 -8.10 12.52 -3.53
C ARG A 39 -6.71 12.80 -2.97
N THR A 40 -6.44 12.36 -1.74
CA THR A 40 -5.15 12.51 -1.09
C THR A 40 -4.06 11.74 -1.84
N ALA A 41 -4.34 10.50 -2.23
CA ALA A 41 -3.43 9.69 -3.03
C ALA A 41 -3.17 10.33 -4.40
N GLU A 42 -4.20 10.81 -5.09
CA GLU A 42 -4.07 11.47 -6.40
C GLU A 42 -3.25 12.77 -6.34
N ALA A 43 -3.35 13.52 -5.24
CA ALA A 43 -2.56 14.73 -5.04
C ALA A 43 -1.11 14.45 -4.65
N SER A 44 -0.79 13.26 -4.12
CA SER A 44 0.49 12.98 -3.46
C SER A 44 1.37 11.95 -4.19
N LEU A 45 0.77 11.01 -4.92
CA LEU A 45 1.47 9.86 -5.48
C LEU A 45 1.75 10.03 -6.97
N LEU A 46 2.91 9.51 -7.39
CA LEU A 46 3.20 9.30 -8.80
C LEU A 46 2.19 8.30 -9.40
N ALA A 47 1.84 8.49 -10.68
CA ALA A 47 0.92 7.62 -11.41
C ALA A 47 1.19 6.10 -11.25
N PRO A 48 2.43 5.57 -11.38
CA PRO A 48 2.72 4.16 -11.11
C PRO A 48 2.30 3.69 -9.70
N ILE A 49 2.58 4.50 -8.67
CA ILE A 49 2.32 4.16 -7.26
C ILE A 49 0.82 4.29 -6.94
N LEU A 50 0.14 5.27 -7.53
CA LEU A 50 -1.32 5.39 -7.46
C LEU A 50 -2.01 4.19 -8.12
N ASN A 51 -1.60 3.82 -9.34
CA ASN A 51 -2.17 2.67 -10.05
C ASN A 51 -1.92 1.38 -9.26
N HIS A 52 -0.72 1.21 -8.70
CA HIS A 52 -0.40 0.12 -7.79
C HIS A 52 -1.33 0.07 -6.58
N SER A 53 -1.50 1.18 -5.88
CA SER A 53 -2.38 1.27 -4.71
C SER A 53 -3.83 0.87 -5.05
N PHE A 54 -4.32 1.25 -6.23
CA PHE A 54 -5.65 0.85 -6.68
C PHE A 54 -5.72 -0.65 -7.07
N ARG A 55 -4.71 -1.20 -7.75
CA ARG A 55 -4.62 -2.66 -8.00
C ARG A 55 -4.55 -3.46 -6.70
N VAL A 56 -3.81 -2.96 -5.71
CA VAL A 56 -3.74 -3.53 -4.36
C VAL A 56 -5.13 -3.55 -3.72
N PHE A 57 -5.92 -2.48 -3.82
CA PHE A 57 -7.32 -2.49 -3.36
C PHE A 57 -8.15 -3.60 -4.04
N LEU A 58 -8.11 -3.66 -5.36
CA LEU A 58 -8.86 -4.65 -6.13
C LEU A 58 -8.49 -6.09 -5.75
N TYR A 59 -7.19 -6.37 -5.61
CA TYR A 59 -6.72 -7.70 -5.19
C TYR A 59 -7.03 -8.00 -3.73
N ALA A 60 -6.89 -7.02 -2.83
CA ALA A 60 -7.18 -7.20 -1.41
C ALA A 60 -8.66 -7.51 -1.20
N TYR A 61 -9.56 -6.81 -1.91
CA TYR A 61 -10.98 -7.11 -1.94
C TYR A 61 -11.22 -8.57 -2.32
N ALA A 62 -10.62 -9.04 -3.42
CA ALA A 62 -10.78 -10.42 -3.85
C ALA A 62 -10.17 -11.44 -2.86
N PHE A 63 -9.05 -11.12 -2.19
CA PHE A 63 -8.48 -11.99 -1.15
C PHE A 63 -9.36 -12.09 0.10
N VAL A 64 -10.09 -11.02 0.44
CA VAL A 64 -11.08 -11.05 1.52
C VAL A 64 -12.30 -11.90 1.14
N LYS A 65 -12.67 -11.93 -0.14
CA LYS A 65 -13.80 -12.72 -0.65
C LYS A 65 -13.42 -14.17 -0.98
N SER A 66 -12.15 -14.45 -1.24
CA SER A 66 -11.67 -15.81 -1.46
C SER A 66 -11.52 -16.54 -0.14
N GLU A 67 -11.94 -17.80 -0.11
CA GLU A 67 -11.37 -18.74 0.85
C GLU A 67 -9.91 -18.93 0.47
N ASP A 68 -8.99 -18.58 1.38
CA ASP A 68 -7.59 -18.83 1.15
C ASP A 68 -7.36 -20.35 1.22
N PRO A 69 -6.63 -20.96 0.26
CA PRO A 69 -6.35 -22.39 0.33
C PRO A 69 -5.68 -22.73 1.67
N ASP A 70 -6.09 -23.83 2.31
CA ASP A 70 -5.50 -24.24 3.60
C ASP A 70 -3.97 -24.30 3.45
N PRO A 71 -3.20 -23.51 4.23
CA PRO A 71 -1.75 -23.46 4.15
C PRO A 71 -1.08 -24.80 4.51
N ASN A 72 -1.84 -25.81 4.95
CA ASN A 72 -1.37 -27.18 5.20
C ASN A 72 -1.64 -28.15 4.03
N THR A 73 -2.31 -27.72 2.96
CA THR A 73 -2.58 -28.56 1.77
C THR A 73 -1.29 -28.84 0.99
N PRO A 74 -0.76 -30.07 0.94
CA PRO A 74 0.51 -30.35 0.26
C PRO A 74 0.34 -30.08 -1.24
N ASP A 75 0.98 -29.03 -1.75
CA ASP A 75 0.97 -28.71 -3.18
C ASP A 75 2.39 -28.40 -3.64
N ALA A 76 2.79 -29.02 -4.75
CA ALA A 76 4.10 -28.92 -5.36
C ALA A 76 4.35 -27.55 -6.01
N GLN A 77 3.31 -26.74 -6.20
CA GLN A 77 3.36 -25.39 -6.76
C GLN A 77 3.41 -24.24 -5.72
N ARG A 78 3.59 -24.54 -4.44
CA ARG A 78 3.48 -23.53 -3.37
C ARG A 78 4.43 -22.33 -3.55
N PRO A 79 3.93 -21.09 -3.46
CA PRO A 79 4.79 -19.90 -3.45
C PRO A 79 5.66 -19.87 -2.18
N ARG A 80 6.90 -19.34 -2.30
CA ARG A 80 7.95 -19.34 -1.26
C ARG A 80 7.60 -18.58 0.04
N TYR A 81 6.45 -17.91 0.10
CA TYR A 81 6.03 -17.06 1.21
C TYR A 81 4.56 -17.29 1.56
N GLN A 82 4.26 -18.32 2.35
CA GLN A 82 2.92 -18.54 2.90
C GLN A 82 3.01 -18.74 4.40
N VAL A 83 2.96 -17.63 5.14
CA VAL A 83 2.72 -17.66 6.58
C VAL A 83 1.21 -17.70 6.80
N ALA A 84 0.74 -18.73 7.51
CA ALA A 84 -0.65 -18.85 7.90
C ALA A 84 -1.01 -17.77 8.93
N PRO A 85 -2.26 -17.26 8.95
CA PRO A 85 -2.74 -16.45 10.06
C PRO A 85 -2.54 -17.18 11.39
N SER A 86 -2.19 -16.43 12.42
CA SER A 86 -2.08 -16.95 13.77
C SER A 86 -3.44 -17.46 14.25
N ARG A 87 -3.51 -18.73 14.65
CA ARG A 87 -4.69 -19.30 15.32
C ARG A 87 -5.01 -18.67 16.69
N HIS A 88 -4.12 -17.82 17.20
CA HIS A 88 -4.23 -17.18 18.50
C HIS A 88 -4.77 -15.75 18.43
N ILE A 89 -4.98 -15.22 17.23
CA ILE A 89 -5.48 -13.86 16.99
C ILE A 89 -6.69 -13.96 16.06
N GLU A 90 -7.86 -13.61 16.57
CA GLU A 90 -9.05 -13.50 15.73
C GLU A 90 -8.99 -12.19 14.94
N PRO A 91 -9.08 -12.24 13.60
CA PRO A 91 -9.10 -11.04 12.79
C PRO A 91 -10.47 -10.33 12.92
N PRO A 92 -10.52 -8.99 12.75
CA PRO A 92 -11.79 -8.27 12.72
C PRO A 92 -12.71 -8.79 11.62
N ALA A 93 -14.04 -8.70 11.86
CA ALA A 93 -15.03 -9.06 10.86
C ALA A 93 -14.91 -8.17 9.61
N LEU A 94 -14.75 -8.78 8.44
CA LEU A 94 -14.52 -8.07 7.18
C LEU A 94 -15.80 -7.78 6.38
N ASN A 95 -16.96 -8.19 6.89
CA ASN A 95 -18.26 -8.05 6.23
C ASN A 95 -19.02 -6.78 6.64
N THR A 96 -18.36 -5.84 7.32
CA THR A 96 -18.97 -4.56 7.75
C THR A 96 -18.62 -3.43 6.78
N THR A 97 -19.44 -2.38 6.78
CA THR A 97 -19.14 -1.14 6.06
C THR A 97 -17.83 -0.53 6.57
N GLU A 98 -17.59 -0.59 7.88
CA GLU A 98 -16.37 -0.06 8.48
C GLU A 98 -15.11 -0.79 8.01
N ALA A 99 -15.15 -2.12 7.93
CA ALA A 99 -14.06 -2.90 7.41
C ALA A 99 -13.82 -2.64 5.90
N SER A 100 -14.89 -2.43 5.13
CA SER A 100 -14.78 -2.08 3.71
C SER A 100 -14.11 -0.72 3.50
N VAL A 101 -14.47 0.28 4.30
CA VAL A 101 -13.84 1.61 4.27
C VAL A 101 -12.38 1.53 4.72
N ALA A 102 -12.10 0.84 5.83
CA ALA A 102 -10.74 0.67 6.33
C ALA A 102 -9.84 -0.09 5.36
N LEU A 103 -10.34 -1.12 4.68
CA LEU A 103 -9.61 -1.85 3.65
C LEU A 103 -9.25 -0.94 2.48
N PHE A 104 -10.21 -0.16 1.97
CA PHE A 104 -9.98 0.78 0.89
C PHE A 104 -8.95 1.85 1.29
N VAL A 105 -9.15 2.51 2.44
CA VAL A 105 -8.23 3.54 2.93
C VAL A 105 -6.83 2.97 3.14
N ALA A 106 -6.71 1.78 3.72
CA ALA A 106 -5.42 1.11 3.92
C ALA A 106 -4.72 0.84 2.58
N CYS A 107 -5.42 0.25 1.59
CA CYS A 107 -4.83 -0.03 0.28
C CYS A 107 -4.42 1.24 -0.47
N ILE A 108 -5.26 2.27 -0.46
CA ILE A 108 -5.02 3.49 -1.23
C ILE A 108 -3.92 4.36 -0.62
N LEU A 109 -3.72 4.31 0.70
CA LEU A 109 -2.74 5.14 1.40
C LEU A 109 -1.49 4.39 1.85
N HIS A 110 -1.34 3.09 1.60
CA HIS A 110 -0.22 2.32 2.17
C HIS A 110 1.17 2.86 1.77
N ASP A 111 1.29 3.41 0.56
CA ASP A 111 2.52 4.01 0.04
C ASP A 111 2.52 5.55 0.09
N VAL A 112 1.49 6.21 0.64
CA VAL A 112 1.41 7.70 0.65
C VAL A 112 2.58 8.33 1.40
N GLY A 113 3.19 7.61 2.35
CA GLY A 113 4.39 8.04 3.06
C GLY A 113 5.64 8.19 2.18
N THR A 114 5.60 7.73 0.93
CA THR A 114 6.68 7.90 -0.06
C THR A 114 6.61 9.24 -0.81
N ALA A 115 5.53 10.00 -0.61
CA ALA A 115 5.35 11.31 -1.23
C ALA A 115 6.33 12.35 -0.68
N ARG A 116 6.74 13.31 -1.53
CA ARG A 116 7.77 14.32 -1.21
C ARG A 116 7.49 15.15 0.04
N GLN A 117 6.21 15.38 0.34
CA GLN A 117 5.80 16.08 1.57
C GLN A 117 6.28 15.40 2.87
N PHE A 118 6.60 14.10 2.81
CA PHE A 118 7.18 13.35 3.92
C PHE A 118 8.72 13.27 3.86
N ASP A 119 9.39 13.91 2.91
CA ASP A 119 10.87 13.82 2.77
C ASP A 119 11.60 14.32 4.02
N SER A 120 11.10 15.39 4.64
CA SER A 120 11.64 15.96 5.88
C SER A 120 11.18 15.26 7.17
N CYS A 121 10.31 14.25 7.06
CA CYS A 121 9.86 13.49 8.20
C CYS A 121 10.90 12.48 8.67
N ALA A 122 11.35 12.63 9.92
CA ALA A 122 12.17 11.63 10.62
C ALA A 122 11.36 10.41 11.04
N GLN A 123 10.75 9.72 10.06
CA GLN A 123 9.93 8.54 10.26
C GLN A 123 9.90 7.70 8.97
N ARG A 124 9.82 6.39 9.12
CA ARG A 124 9.62 5.43 8.03
C ARG A 124 8.38 5.76 7.19
N PHE A 125 8.43 5.50 5.89
CA PHE A 125 7.32 5.77 4.99
C PHE A 125 6.08 4.95 5.37
N GLU A 126 6.27 3.71 5.84
CA GLU A 126 5.16 2.84 6.26
C GLU A 126 4.39 3.46 7.43
N VAL A 127 5.11 4.01 8.41
CA VAL A 127 4.49 4.63 9.58
C VAL A 127 3.87 5.98 9.21
N SER A 128 4.52 6.75 8.33
CA SER A 128 3.97 8.03 7.85
C SER A 128 2.65 7.85 7.09
N GLY A 129 2.55 6.81 6.24
CA GLY A 129 1.29 6.46 5.59
C GLY A 129 0.23 5.93 6.56
N ALA A 130 0.64 5.12 7.53
CA ALA A 130 -0.25 4.62 8.57
C ALA A 130 -0.85 5.76 9.42
N ASP A 131 -0.04 6.72 9.85
CA ASP A 131 -0.48 7.89 10.61
C ASP A 131 -1.45 8.75 9.80
N ALA A 132 -1.17 8.97 8.51
CA ALA A 132 -2.06 9.71 7.61
C ALA A 132 -3.44 9.04 7.47
N ALA A 133 -3.47 7.72 7.32
CA ALA A 133 -4.72 6.96 7.26
C ALA A 133 -5.48 6.99 8.60
N ALA A 134 -4.76 6.85 9.72
CA ALA A 134 -5.37 6.91 11.04
C ALA A 134 -5.96 8.28 11.35
N GLU A 135 -5.26 9.36 11.00
CA GLU A 135 -5.79 10.72 11.14
C GLU A 135 -7.06 10.92 10.32
N LEU A 136 -7.07 10.48 9.05
CA LEU A 136 -8.24 10.55 8.18
C LEU A 136 -9.42 9.78 8.79
N LEU A 137 -9.23 8.52 9.18
CA LEU A 137 -10.30 7.71 9.75
C LEU A 137 -10.82 8.28 11.09
N ASN A 138 -9.94 8.82 11.93
CA ASN A 138 -10.35 9.51 13.16
C ASN A 138 -11.22 10.74 12.88
N ARG A 139 -10.87 11.57 11.87
CA ARG A 139 -11.69 12.74 11.48
C ARG A 139 -13.07 12.34 10.98
N HIS A 140 -13.18 11.16 10.38
CA HIS A 140 -14.46 10.58 9.93
C HIS A 140 -15.18 9.77 11.02
N GLY A 141 -14.69 9.77 12.26
CA GLY A 141 -15.40 9.19 13.41
C GLY A 141 -15.35 7.67 13.52
N PHE A 142 -14.37 7.01 12.87
CA PHE A 142 -14.24 5.55 12.96
C PHE A 142 -13.83 5.08 14.36
N PRO A 143 -14.32 3.91 14.83
CA PRO A 143 -13.91 3.34 16.09
C PRO A 143 -12.39 3.08 16.14
N SER A 144 -11.78 3.25 17.32
CA SER A 144 -10.32 3.09 17.50
C SER A 144 -9.80 1.71 17.07
N ALA A 145 -10.62 0.66 17.17
CA ALA A 145 -10.26 -0.68 16.70
C ALA A 145 -10.10 -0.74 15.16
N VAL A 146 -10.99 -0.09 14.41
CA VAL A 146 -10.95 0.00 12.95
C VAL A 146 -9.76 0.85 12.50
N VAL A 147 -9.55 1.98 13.17
CA VAL A 147 -8.39 2.86 12.95
C VAL A 147 -7.08 2.10 13.17
N ARG A 148 -7.00 1.34 14.27
CA ARG A 148 -5.83 0.51 14.60
C ARG A 148 -5.58 -0.56 13.55
N GLU A 149 -6.63 -1.23 13.07
CA GLU A 149 -6.51 -2.26 12.03
C GLU A 149 -5.96 -1.68 10.73
N ALA A 150 -6.49 -0.55 10.26
CA ALA A 150 -5.98 0.13 9.06
C ALA A 150 -4.53 0.62 9.24
N TRP A 151 -4.21 1.21 10.40
CA TRP A 151 -2.85 1.64 10.72
C TRP A 151 -1.88 0.47 10.70
N LEU A 152 -2.23 -0.66 11.32
CA LEU A 152 -1.40 -1.87 11.32
C LEU A 152 -1.21 -2.40 9.91
N ALA A 153 -2.29 -2.48 9.12
CA ALA A 153 -2.23 -2.98 7.75
C ALA A 153 -1.21 -2.21 6.91
N ILE A 154 -1.18 -0.88 7.05
CA ILE A 154 -0.19 -0.04 6.38
C ILE A 154 1.20 -0.19 7.03
N ALA A 155 1.32 -0.07 8.35
CA ALA A 155 2.63 -0.02 9.02
C ALA A 155 3.47 -1.29 8.80
N VAL A 156 2.83 -2.45 8.61
CA VAL A 156 3.52 -3.74 8.42
C VAL A 156 3.43 -4.30 6.99
N HIS A 157 2.85 -3.59 6.01
CA HIS A 157 2.65 -4.15 4.66
C HIS A 157 3.95 -4.58 3.95
N SER A 158 5.09 -3.96 4.30
CA SER A 158 6.43 -4.28 3.78
C SER A 158 7.17 -5.34 4.63
N SER A 159 6.59 -5.80 5.73
CA SER A 159 7.22 -6.69 6.72
C SER A 159 6.84 -8.16 6.49
N ALA A 160 7.61 -8.83 5.65
CA ALA A 160 7.38 -10.24 5.27
C ALA A 160 7.30 -11.18 6.48
N GLY A 161 6.29 -12.04 6.49
CA GLY A 161 6.01 -13.03 7.54
C GLY A 161 5.31 -12.47 8.78
N ILE A 162 5.33 -11.15 9.00
CA ILE A 162 4.64 -10.52 10.13
C ILE A 162 3.20 -10.19 9.76
N ALA A 163 2.99 -9.48 8.65
CA ALA A 163 1.65 -9.04 8.22
C ALA A 163 0.75 -10.23 7.84
N GLU A 164 1.31 -11.26 7.21
CA GLU A 164 0.61 -12.49 6.85
C GLU A 164 0.06 -13.23 8.09
N GLY A 165 0.73 -13.11 9.24
CA GLY A 165 0.36 -13.77 10.49
C GLY A 165 -0.81 -13.15 11.25
N LEU A 166 -1.24 -11.91 10.93
CA LEU A 166 -2.29 -11.20 11.68
C LEU A 166 -3.72 -11.46 11.17
N GLY A 167 -3.89 -11.98 9.95
CA GLY A 167 -5.21 -12.14 9.32
C GLY A 167 -5.84 -10.79 8.94
N GLY A 168 -7.16 -10.79 8.68
CA GLY A 168 -7.93 -9.55 8.53
C GLY A 168 -7.50 -8.65 7.36
N ILE A 169 -7.63 -7.34 7.56
CA ILE A 169 -7.24 -6.31 6.57
C ILE A 169 -5.73 -6.32 6.42
N VAL A 170 -4.99 -6.49 7.52
CA VAL A 170 -3.52 -6.53 7.53
C VAL A 170 -3.00 -7.56 6.53
N ARG A 171 -3.55 -8.77 6.61
CA ARG A 171 -3.17 -9.85 5.70
C ARG A 171 -3.63 -9.59 4.27
N ALA A 172 -4.85 -9.11 4.07
CA ALA A 172 -5.37 -8.84 2.73
C ALA A 172 -4.51 -7.82 1.96
N VAL A 173 -4.11 -6.72 2.61
CA VAL A 173 -3.21 -5.70 2.03
C VAL A 173 -1.86 -6.33 1.67
N ARG A 174 -1.24 -7.05 2.60
CA ARG A 174 0.05 -7.72 2.35
C ARG A 174 0.00 -8.69 1.17
N LEU A 175 -1.03 -9.51 1.14
CA LEU A 175 -1.28 -10.48 0.09
C LEU A 175 -1.49 -9.82 -1.29
N ALA A 176 -2.18 -8.69 -1.31
CA ALA A 176 -2.41 -7.91 -2.52
C ALA A 176 -1.13 -7.22 -3.03
N VAL A 177 -0.31 -6.66 -2.14
CA VAL A 177 1.02 -6.11 -2.48
C VAL A 177 1.91 -7.19 -3.11
N LEU A 178 1.98 -8.37 -2.49
CA LEU A 178 2.75 -9.50 -3.03
C LEU A 178 2.23 -9.95 -4.40
N ALA A 179 0.91 -9.95 -4.61
CA ALA A 179 0.31 -10.31 -5.89
C ALA A 179 0.63 -9.27 -6.96
N ASP A 180 0.57 -7.98 -6.64
CA ASP A 180 0.89 -6.92 -7.59
C ASP A 180 2.38 -6.86 -7.96
N PHE A 181 3.28 -7.28 -7.07
CA PHE A 181 4.71 -7.43 -7.40
C PHE A 181 5.10 -8.83 -7.88
N HIS A 182 4.12 -9.64 -8.29
CA HIS A 182 4.33 -10.99 -8.84
C HIS A 182 5.08 -11.96 -7.91
N ALA A 183 5.15 -11.66 -6.61
CA ALA A 183 5.71 -12.54 -5.58
C ALA A 183 4.74 -13.66 -5.17
N ARG A 184 3.48 -13.57 -5.63
CA ARG A 184 2.48 -14.64 -5.57
C ARG A 184 1.43 -14.47 -6.68
N PRO A 185 0.61 -15.50 -6.96
CA PRO A 185 -0.47 -15.39 -7.93
C PRO A 185 -1.48 -14.29 -7.59
N ARG A 186 -2.04 -13.65 -8.62
CA ARG A 186 -3.22 -12.77 -8.49
C ARG A 186 -4.41 -13.57 -7.96
N PRO A 187 -5.34 -12.94 -7.21
CA PRO A 187 -6.59 -13.61 -6.86
C PRO A 187 -7.41 -13.87 -8.13
N SER A 188 -8.46 -14.71 -8.01
CA SER A 188 -9.42 -14.86 -9.10
C SER A 188 -10.00 -13.49 -9.48
N LEU A 189 -9.82 -13.09 -10.74
CA LEU A 189 -10.28 -11.80 -11.21
C LEU A 189 -11.83 -11.71 -11.25
N GLN A 190 -12.52 -12.85 -11.17
CA GLN A 190 -13.98 -12.90 -11.03
C GLN A 190 -14.46 -12.41 -9.67
N LEU A 191 -13.59 -12.43 -8.64
CA LEU A 191 -13.91 -11.96 -7.29
C LEU A 191 -13.62 -10.46 -7.08
N LEU A 192 -13.15 -9.76 -8.11
CA LEU A 192 -12.94 -8.31 -8.05
C LEU A 192 -14.29 -7.58 -7.86
N PRO A 193 -14.30 -6.39 -7.25
CA PRO A 193 -15.51 -5.57 -7.24
C PRO A 193 -15.90 -5.24 -8.69
N GLY A 194 -17.16 -5.46 -9.07
CA GLY A 194 -17.63 -5.32 -10.46
C GLY A 194 -17.38 -6.54 -11.37
N GLY A 195 -16.71 -7.59 -10.88
CA GLY A 195 -16.55 -8.86 -11.60
C GLY A 195 -15.68 -8.77 -12.86
N GLU A 196 -16.08 -9.50 -13.91
CA GLU A 196 -15.32 -9.65 -15.17
C GLU A 196 -15.03 -8.30 -15.86
N GLN A 197 -15.95 -7.35 -15.80
CA GLN A 197 -15.76 -5.99 -16.35
C GLN A 197 -14.54 -5.30 -15.74
N THR A 198 -14.30 -5.49 -14.43
CA THR A 198 -13.15 -4.91 -13.75
C THR A 198 -11.86 -5.63 -14.12
N ALA A 199 -11.91 -6.94 -14.37
CA ALA A 199 -10.75 -7.73 -14.75
C ALA A 199 -10.07 -7.21 -16.02
N GLU A 200 -10.88 -6.83 -17.03
CA GLU A 200 -10.40 -6.25 -18.30
C GLU A 200 -9.78 -4.86 -18.10
N LEU A 201 -10.24 -4.12 -17.10
CA LEU A 201 -9.77 -2.78 -16.78
C LEU A 201 -8.46 -2.76 -16.00
N VAL A 202 -8.10 -3.81 -15.26
CA VAL A 202 -6.88 -3.83 -14.43
C VAL A 202 -5.65 -3.51 -15.27
N ASP A 203 -5.46 -4.22 -16.39
CA ASP A 203 -4.24 -4.08 -17.18
C ASP A 203 -4.28 -2.87 -18.12
N THR A 204 -5.49 -2.44 -18.56
CA THR A 204 -5.67 -1.34 -19.52
C THR A 204 -5.80 0.04 -18.86
N ALA A 205 -6.51 0.13 -17.74
CA ALA A 205 -6.81 1.38 -17.05
C ALA A 205 -5.90 1.65 -15.83
N LEU A 206 -5.20 0.63 -15.32
CA LEU A 206 -4.21 0.76 -14.25
C LEU A 206 -2.84 0.20 -14.69
N PRO A 207 -2.21 0.76 -15.75
CA PRO A 207 -0.91 0.28 -16.21
C PRO A 207 0.15 0.34 -15.10
N ARG A 208 1.11 -0.58 -15.13
CA ARG A 208 2.18 -0.70 -14.11
C ARG A 208 3.14 0.48 -14.12
N LEU A 209 3.48 1.00 -15.29
CA LEU A 209 4.34 2.17 -15.48
C LEU A 209 5.69 2.08 -14.71
N ASP A 210 6.34 0.91 -14.75
CA ASP A 210 7.58 0.61 -14.02
C ASP A 210 7.52 0.94 -12.52
N VAL A 211 6.41 0.57 -11.87
CA VAL A 211 6.17 0.86 -10.44
C VAL A 211 7.33 0.42 -9.53
N GLU A 212 7.99 -0.70 -9.80
CA GLU A 212 9.12 -1.18 -9.01
C GLU A 212 10.26 -0.15 -8.98
N LYS A 213 10.54 0.45 -10.14
CA LYS A 213 11.51 1.54 -10.25
C LYS A 213 10.99 2.80 -9.55
N ALA A 214 9.76 3.21 -9.87
CA ALA A 214 9.21 4.47 -9.35
C ALA A 214 9.12 4.49 -7.81
N LEU A 215 8.65 3.39 -7.21
CA LEU A 215 8.53 3.22 -5.76
C LEU A 215 9.91 3.13 -5.11
N GLY A 216 10.82 2.30 -5.65
CA GLY A 216 12.18 2.16 -5.16
C GLY A 216 12.92 3.50 -5.16
N ASP A 217 12.82 4.27 -6.24
CA ASP A 217 13.42 5.60 -6.35
C ASP A 217 12.84 6.58 -5.32
N ARG A 218 11.52 6.56 -5.06
CA ARG A 218 10.91 7.45 -4.04
C ARG A 218 11.37 7.14 -2.64
N ILE A 219 11.45 5.86 -2.28
CA ILE A 219 11.93 5.45 -0.96
C ILE A 219 13.40 5.85 -0.78
N VAL A 220 14.24 5.64 -1.80
CA VAL A 220 15.66 5.99 -1.76
C VAL A 220 15.85 7.50 -1.66
N ASP A 221 15.21 8.29 -2.53
CA ASP A 221 15.33 9.75 -2.52
C ASP A 221 14.82 10.35 -1.21
N GLY A 222 13.70 9.86 -0.70
CA GLY A 222 13.13 10.34 0.56
C GLY A 222 13.99 10.00 1.78
N ALA A 223 14.85 8.97 1.70
CA ALA A 223 15.79 8.59 2.76
C ALA A 223 17.17 9.25 2.62
N MET A 224 17.69 9.35 1.39
CA MET A 224 18.98 9.97 1.07
C MET A 224 18.84 11.50 0.97
N ASN A 225 18.52 12.13 2.08
CA ASN A 225 18.37 13.58 2.16
C ASN A 225 19.72 14.24 2.52
N ASP A 226 20.35 14.91 1.55
CA ASP A 226 21.63 15.61 1.76
C ASP A 226 21.55 16.74 2.80
N ALA A 227 20.35 17.29 3.05
CA ALA A 227 20.16 18.35 4.03
C ALA A 227 20.13 17.85 5.48
N ASP A 228 19.83 16.57 5.70
CA ASP A 228 19.82 15.95 7.03
C ASP A 228 20.25 14.47 6.94
N PRO A 229 21.56 14.19 7.10
CA PRO A 229 22.11 12.84 7.05
C PRO A 229 21.62 11.90 8.15
N ASP A 230 21.02 12.42 9.22
CA ASP A 230 20.45 11.59 10.29
C ASP A 230 19.08 11.00 9.89
N LEU A 231 18.38 11.59 8.91
CA LEU A 231 17.11 11.06 8.40
C LEU A 231 17.26 9.66 7.81
N GLU A 232 18.36 9.37 7.10
CA GLU A 232 18.56 8.05 6.49
C GLU A 232 18.48 6.93 7.53
N ARG A 233 19.11 7.13 8.70
CA ARG A 233 19.12 6.11 9.77
C ARG A 233 17.72 5.81 10.30
N VAL A 234 16.81 6.78 10.25
CA VAL A 234 15.44 6.66 10.73
C VAL A 234 14.50 6.14 9.65
N LYS A 235 14.61 6.67 8.43
CA LYS A 235 13.72 6.35 7.30
C LYS A 235 14.08 5.03 6.63
N ALA A 236 15.36 4.67 6.61
CA ALA A 236 15.90 3.46 6.03
C ALA A 236 16.88 2.73 6.97
N PRO A 237 16.43 2.22 8.14
CA PRO A 237 17.31 1.45 9.02
C PRO A 237 17.93 0.25 8.30
N ARG A 238 19.20 -0.07 8.58
CA ARG A 238 20.01 -1.01 7.77
C ARG A 238 19.43 -2.41 7.56
N SER A 239 18.62 -2.91 8.49
CA SER A 239 18.02 -4.25 8.45
C SER A 239 16.58 -4.27 7.92
N THR A 240 16.11 -3.19 7.30
CA THR A 240 14.80 -3.11 6.67
C THR A 240 14.90 -3.15 5.15
N TRP A 241 13.78 -3.36 4.46
CA TRP A 241 13.72 -3.29 3.00
C TRP A 241 14.18 -1.91 2.45
N PRO A 242 13.70 -0.75 2.96
CA PRO A 242 14.26 0.55 2.61
C PRO A 242 15.78 0.67 2.81
N GLY A 243 16.32 0.12 3.91
CA GLY A 243 17.77 0.08 4.16
C GLY A 243 18.53 -0.71 3.09
N GLY A 244 17.96 -1.81 2.60
CA GLY A 244 18.47 -2.58 1.46
C GLY A 244 18.51 -1.76 0.17
N LEU A 245 17.44 -1.02 -0.14
CA LEU A 245 17.35 -0.17 -1.33
C LEU A 245 18.41 0.95 -1.31
N VAL A 246 18.59 1.62 -0.17
CA VAL A 246 19.61 2.66 0.00
C VAL A 246 21.02 2.08 -0.16
N ARG A 247 21.30 0.92 0.45
CA ARG A 247 22.60 0.23 0.29
C ARG A 247 22.88 -0.07 -1.18
N ALA A 248 21.91 -0.67 -1.89
CA ALA A 248 22.07 -0.99 -3.31
C ALA A 248 22.31 0.26 -4.18
N LYS A 249 21.64 1.39 -3.88
CA LYS A 249 21.89 2.66 -4.57
C LYS A 249 23.32 3.17 -4.31
N ARG A 250 23.83 3.03 -3.09
CA ARG A 250 25.21 3.44 -2.75
C ARG A 250 26.27 2.53 -3.41
N GLU A 251 25.98 1.25 -3.58
CA GLU A 251 26.88 0.28 -4.24
C GLU A 251 26.98 0.51 -5.76
N ASP A 252 25.91 0.98 -6.41
CA ASP A 252 25.87 1.25 -7.85
C ASP A 252 25.15 2.58 -8.16
N PRO A 253 25.74 3.76 -7.87
CA PRO A 253 25.05 5.06 -7.98
C PRO A 253 24.59 5.39 -9.41
N GLY A 254 25.31 4.89 -10.42
CA GLY A 254 25.02 5.09 -11.84
C GLY A 254 23.87 4.22 -12.38
N TRP A 255 23.39 3.24 -11.61
CA TRP A 255 22.27 2.39 -12.02
C TRP A 255 20.97 3.19 -12.12
N THR A 256 20.29 3.08 -13.27
CA THR A 256 19.04 3.79 -13.57
C THR A 256 17.82 2.87 -13.71
N GLY A 257 18.01 1.54 -13.69
CA GLY A 257 16.94 0.56 -13.75
C GLY A 257 16.18 0.39 -12.42
N VAL A 258 15.40 -0.68 -12.30
CA VAL A 258 14.78 -1.08 -11.02
C VAL A 258 15.88 -1.32 -9.98
N ASN A 259 15.75 -0.77 -8.77
CA ASN A 259 16.75 -0.90 -7.72
C ASN A 259 17.11 -2.38 -7.48
N ARG A 260 18.40 -2.72 -7.38
CA ARG A 260 18.88 -4.10 -7.28
C ARG A 260 18.43 -4.84 -6.02
N ALA A 261 17.95 -4.12 -5.00
CA ALA A 261 17.42 -4.68 -3.76
C ALA A 261 15.89 -4.56 -3.65
N PHE A 262 15.20 -4.22 -4.74
CA PHE A 262 13.73 -4.25 -4.80
C PHE A 262 13.22 -5.69 -4.70
#